data_AF-A0A7V8ZNM6-F1
#
_entry.id   AF-A0A7V8ZNM6-F1
#
_cell.length_a   1.000
_cell.length_b   1.000
_cell.length_c   1.000
_cell.angle_alpha   90.00
_cell.angle_beta   90.00
_cell.angle_gamma   90.00
#
_symmetry.space_group_name_H-M   'P 1'
#
loop_
_entity.id
_entity.type
_entity.pdbx_description
1 polymer ?
#
loop_
_entity_poly.entity_id
_entity_poly.type
_entity_poly.pdbx_seq_one_letter_code
_entity_poly.pdbx_strand_id
1 'polypeptide(L)'
;MKKRFEGALATPIKSRELPALLAEEKLAGLLAEHSKEDTEKLLLLCGHYGIAAGDGMFYRLALALARDFVPGFQEQKRRGARSKWTPFNKAALVVEIERIVWPDDRTHGVKWAAMQLAKDEPWRSFIKERESDYTSPDPTEVLRKMYYDFRNDRWANVMRDAFKLHEHNGEIPKWESQVADFVNNPHPKKVL
;
A
#
# COMPACT_ATOMS: atom_id res chain seq x y z
N MET A 1 9.18 -7.22 -7.25
CA MET A 1 10.25 -6.26 -7.58
C MET A 1 11.08 -6.95 -8.65
N LYS A 2 11.23 -6.40 -9.87
CA LYS A 2 11.98 -7.08 -10.94
C LYS A 2 13.44 -7.21 -10.51
N LYS A 3 13.94 -8.43 -10.30
CA LYS A 3 15.37 -8.66 -10.03
C LYS A 3 16.17 -8.16 -11.23
N ARG A 4 17.21 -7.36 -10.96
CA ARG A 4 18.11 -6.87 -12.00
C ARG A 4 19.21 -7.89 -12.20
N PHE A 5 19.41 -8.32 -13.44
CA PHE A 5 20.50 -9.21 -13.81
C PHE A 5 21.73 -8.38 -14.18
N GLU A 6 22.90 -8.77 -13.68
CA GLU A 6 24.17 -8.05 -13.88
C GLU A 6 25.23 -8.99 -14.46
N GLY A 7 26.28 -8.42 -15.06
CA GLY A 7 27.41 -9.18 -15.61
C GLY A 7 27.02 -10.07 -16.81
N ALA A 8 27.56 -11.29 -16.86
CA ALA A 8 27.35 -12.23 -17.97
C ALA A 8 25.88 -12.65 -18.18
N LEU A 9 25.01 -12.48 -17.17
CA LEU A 9 23.56 -12.68 -17.29
C LEU A 9 22.83 -11.53 -17.99
N ALA A 10 23.42 -10.34 -18.06
CA ALA A 10 22.88 -9.20 -18.80
C ALA A 10 23.26 -9.25 -20.29
N THR A 11 24.30 -10.02 -20.65
CA THR A 11 24.77 -10.13 -22.04
C THR A 11 23.88 -11.10 -22.84
N PRO A 12 23.22 -10.64 -23.93
CA PRO A 12 22.40 -11.50 -24.78
C PRO A 12 23.22 -12.64 -25.38
N ILE A 13 22.59 -13.81 -25.51
CA ILE A 13 23.11 -14.90 -26.35
C ILE A 13 23.09 -14.42 -27.81
N LYS A 14 24.17 -14.67 -28.56
CA LYS A 14 24.23 -14.31 -29.99
C LYS A 14 23.22 -15.12 -30.79
N SER A 15 22.76 -14.58 -31.93
CA SER A 15 21.83 -15.31 -32.81
C SER A 15 22.40 -16.68 -33.19
N ARG A 16 21.59 -17.72 -33.06
CA ARG A 16 21.95 -19.13 -33.28
C ARG A 16 21.41 -19.66 -34.61
N GLU A 17 21.24 -18.78 -35.60
CA GLU A 17 20.81 -19.17 -36.93
C GLU A 17 21.78 -20.20 -37.52
N LEU A 18 21.28 -21.42 -37.73
CA LEU A 18 22.04 -22.51 -38.33
C LEU A 18 21.91 -22.43 -39.86
N PRO A 19 23.02 -22.35 -40.62
CA PRO A 19 22.97 -22.45 -42.06
C PRO A 19 22.37 -23.80 -42.51
N ALA A 20 21.45 -23.77 -43.46
CA ALA A 20 20.68 -24.94 -43.89
C ALA A 20 21.52 -26.09 -44.51
N LEU A 21 22.77 -25.83 -44.89
CA LEU A 21 23.68 -26.78 -45.55
C LEU A 21 25.01 -26.91 -44.81
N LEU A 22 24.95 -27.26 -43.52
CA LEU A 22 26.14 -27.56 -42.72
C LEU A 22 26.42 -29.07 -42.70
N ALA A 23 27.70 -29.46 -42.74
CA ALA A 23 28.11 -30.85 -42.52
C ALA A 23 27.74 -31.31 -41.09
N GLU A 24 27.28 -32.56 -40.94
CA GLU A 24 26.77 -33.11 -39.67
C GLU A 24 27.75 -32.95 -38.49
N GLU A 25 29.06 -33.13 -38.75
CA GLU A 25 30.10 -32.96 -37.72
C GLU A 25 30.23 -31.50 -37.25
N LYS A 26 30.09 -30.53 -38.15
CA LYS A 26 30.10 -29.10 -37.80
C LYS A 26 28.83 -28.70 -37.06
N LEU A 27 27.70 -29.34 -37.39
CA LEU A 27 26.43 -29.12 -36.71
C LEU A 27 26.49 -29.62 -35.26
N ALA A 28 27.03 -30.82 -35.04
CA ALA A 28 27.20 -31.39 -33.71
C ALA A 28 28.13 -30.52 -32.83
N GLY A 29 29.22 -29.98 -33.41
CA GLY A 29 30.10 -29.04 -32.73
C GLY A 29 29.40 -27.76 -32.26
N LEU A 30 28.62 -27.12 -33.15
CA LEU A 30 27.86 -25.91 -32.81
C LEU A 30 26.80 -26.15 -31.74
N LEU A 31 26.09 -27.29 -31.79
CA LEU A 31 25.11 -27.65 -30.78
C LEU A 31 25.75 -27.88 -29.41
N ALA A 32 26.94 -28.48 -29.37
CA ALA A 32 27.70 -28.66 -28.13
C ALA A 32 28.15 -27.32 -27.54
N GLU A 33 28.62 -26.38 -28.37
CA GLU A 33 28.98 -25.03 -27.94
C GLU A 33 27.76 -24.26 -27.39
N HIS A 34 26.61 -24.33 -28.07
CA HIS A 34 25.36 -23.72 -27.60
C HIS A 34 24.91 -24.31 -26.25
N SER A 35 24.95 -25.64 -26.12
CA SER A 35 24.58 -26.33 -24.87
C SER A 35 25.51 -25.96 -23.71
N LYS A 36 26.80 -25.74 -23.99
CA LYS A 36 27.76 -25.31 -22.98
C LYS A 36 27.46 -23.89 -22.51
N GLU A 37 27.22 -22.96 -23.43
CA GLU A 37 26.86 -21.58 -23.10
C GLU A 37 25.57 -21.51 -22.28
N ASP A 38 24.56 -22.31 -22.65
CA ASP A 38 23.29 -22.40 -21.91
C ASP A 38 23.49 -22.92 -20.49
N THR A 39 24.33 -23.95 -20.34
CA THR A 39 24.65 -24.53 -19.03
C THR A 39 25.37 -23.53 -18.13
N GLU A 40 26.34 -22.79 -18.68
CA GLU A 40 27.08 -21.75 -17.94
C GLU A 40 26.14 -20.63 -17.48
N LYS A 41 25.24 -20.14 -18.35
CA LYS A 41 24.25 -19.13 -17.97
C LYS A 41 23.23 -19.64 -16.95
N LEU A 42 22.78 -20.90 -17.06
CA LEU A 42 21.88 -21.51 -16.08
C LEU A 42 22.54 -21.62 -14.70
N LEU A 43 23.83 -21.97 -14.62
CA LEU A 43 24.56 -22.02 -13.35
C LEU A 43 24.72 -20.63 -12.72
N LEU A 44 25.04 -19.62 -13.53
CA LEU A 44 25.08 -18.23 -13.07
C LEU A 44 23.72 -17.77 -12.55
N LEU A 45 22.64 -18.18 -13.22
CA LEU A 45 21.27 -17.86 -12.82
C LEU A 45 20.90 -18.54 -11.49
N CYS A 46 21.30 -19.80 -11.28
CA CYS A 46 21.19 -20.47 -9.98
C CYS A 46 21.90 -19.66 -8.88
N GLY A 47 23.13 -19.20 -9.14
CA GLY A 47 23.90 -18.34 -8.23
C GLY A 47 23.18 -17.04 -7.90
N HIS A 48 22.62 -16.36 -8.91
CA HIS A 48 21.85 -15.12 -8.73
C HIS A 48 20.59 -15.32 -7.86
N TYR A 49 19.95 -16.49 -7.97
CA TYR A 49 18.79 -16.86 -7.15
C TYR A 49 19.17 -17.43 -5.78
N GLY A 50 20.46 -17.53 -5.45
CA GLY A 50 20.95 -18.09 -4.17
C GLY A 50 20.72 -19.59 -4.03
N ILE A 51 20.62 -20.32 -5.15
CA ILE A 51 20.36 -21.76 -5.17
C ILE A 51 21.71 -22.48 -5.16
N ALA A 52 21.94 -23.29 -4.13
CA ALA A 52 23.14 -24.13 -4.03
C ALA A 52 23.18 -25.17 -5.14
N ALA A 53 24.39 -25.45 -5.64
CA ALA A 53 24.61 -26.50 -6.63
C ALA A 53 24.30 -27.88 -6.03
N GLY A 54 23.58 -28.70 -6.79
CA GLY A 54 23.22 -30.06 -6.38
C GLY A 54 22.04 -30.61 -7.17
N ASP A 55 21.62 -31.82 -6.78
CA ASP A 55 20.54 -32.52 -7.44
C ASP A 55 19.22 -31.75 -7.28
N GLY A 56 18.60 -31.41 -8.41
CA GLY A 56 17.37 -30.63 -8.46
C GLY A 56 17.55 -29.11 -8.38
N MET A 57 18.76 -28.57 -8.51
CA MET A 57 18.98 -27.10 -8.54
C MET A 57 18.17 -26.42 -9.65
N PHE A 58 18.06 -27.03 -10.83
CA PHE A 58 17.28 -26.49 -11.95
C PHE A 58 15.77 -26.53 -11.69
N TYR A 59 15.27 -27.52 -10.96
CA TYR A 59 13.87 -27.57 -10.54
C TYR A 59 13.56 -26.43 -9.57
N ARG A 60 14.43 -26.19 -8.59
CA ARG A 60 14.31 -25.06 -7.66
C ARG A 60 14.39 -23.72 -8.38
N LEU A 61 15.25 -23.62 -9.38
CA LEU A 61 15.36 -22.45 -10.25
C LEU A 61 14.06 -22.20 -11.01
N ALA A 62 13.49 -23.23 -11.63
CA ALA A 62 12.23 -23.12 -12.35
C ALA A 62 11.09 -22.63 -11.44
N LEU A 63 11.00 -23.13 -10.21
CA LEU A 63 10.02 -22.65 -9.22
C LEU A 63 10.28 -21.20 -8.80
N ALA A 64 11.54 -20.81 -8.62
CA ALA A 64 11.89 -19.44 -8.26
C ALA A 64 11.55 -18.45 -9.38
N LEU A 65 11.81 -18.82 -10.64
CA LEU A 65 11.40 -18.06 -11.82
C LEU A 65 9.86 -17.98 -11.93
N ALA A 66 9.16 -19.09 -11.71
CA ALA A 66 7.69 -19.10 -11.73
C ALA A 66 7.11 -18.12 -10.71
N ARG A 67 7.64 -18.08 -9.48
CA ARG A 67 7.23 -17.10 -8.45
C ARG A 67 7.49 -15.65 -8.85
N ASP A 68 8.55 -15.37 -9.61
CA ASP A 68 8.87 -14.00 -10.02
C ASP A 68 8.04 -13.53 -11.23
N PHE A 69 7.76 -14.40 -12.20
CA PHE A 69 7.16 -14.02 -13.49
C PHE A 69 5.71 -14.45 -13.69
N VAL A 70 5.22 -15.46 -12.99
CA VAL A 70 3.86 -16.01 -13.17
C VAL A 70 2.98 -15.61 -11.97
N PRO A 71 1.95 -14.78 -12.16
CA PRO A 71 1.07 -14.33 -11.08
C PRO A 71 0.45 -15.49 -10.27
N GLY A 72 0.15 -16.61 -10.91
CA GLY A 72 -0.43 -17.79 -10.26
C GLY A 72 0.50 -18.51 -9.27
N PHE A 73 1.81 -18.26 -9.33
CA PHE A 73 2.80 -18.79 -8.39
C PHE A 73 3.21 -17.78 -7.32
N GLN A 74 2.73 -16.53 -7.40
CA GLN A 74 3.03 -15.50 -6.42
C GLN A 74 2.22 -15.72 -5.15
N GLU A 75 2.89 -15.67 -3.99
CA GLU A 75 2.20 -15.72 -2.72
C GLU A 75 1.26 -14.51 -2.58
N GLN A 76 0.00 -14.78 -2.25
CA GLN A 76 -0.93 -13.72 -1.89
C GLN A 76 -0.40 -13.04 -0.64
N LYS A 77 0.07 -11.79 -0.78
CA LYS A 77 0.42 -10.97 0.37
C LYS A 77 -0.80 -10.92 1.28
N ARG A 78 -0.63 -11.31 2.55
CA ARG A 78 -1.65 -11.11 3.58
C ARG A 78 -2.05 -9.65 3.53
N ARG A 79 -3.31 -9.38 3.14
CA ARG A 79 -3.85 -8.03 3.13
C ARG A 79 -3.77 -7.54 4.58
N GLY A 80 -2.98 -6.49 4.81
CA GLY A 80 -2.85 -5.91 6.15
C GLY A 80 -4.22 -5.55 6.73
N ALA A 81 -4.27 -5.38 8.05
CA ALA A 81 -5.46 -4.88 8.71
C ALA A 81 -5.92 -3.58 8.01
N ARG A 82 -7.23 -3.45 7.78
CA ARG A 82 -7.78 -2.22 7.19
C ARG A 82 -7.53 -1.09 8.17
N SER A 83 -7.00 0.03 7.69
CA SER A 83 -6.82 1.20 8.57
C SER A 83 -8.16 1.64 9.14
N LYS A 84 -8.18 1.96 10.44
CA LYS A 84 -9.29 2.59 11.14
C LYS A 84 -9.57 3.99 10.59
N TRP A 85 -8.56 4.66 10.03
CA TRP A 85 -8.71 5.97 9.42
C TRP A 85 -9.26 5.86 7.99
N THR A 86 -10.56 6.07 7.85
CA THR A 86 -11.27 6.05 6.58
C THR A 86 -11.42 7.47 6.02
N PRO A 87 -11.67 7.64 4.71
CA PRO A 87 -11.95 8.96 4.16
C PRO A 87 -13.11 9.67 4.87
N PHE A 88 -14.12 8.91 5.35
CA PHE A 88 -15.28 9.47 6.04
C PHE A 88 -14.93 10.03 7.42
N ASN A 89 -14.23 9.28 8.27
CA ASN A 89 -13.87 9.83 9.58
C ASN A 89 -12.81 10.92 9.48
N LYS A 90 -11.85 10.84 8.54
CA LYS A 90 -10.93 11.95 8.28
C LYS A 90 -11.66 13.21 7.84
N ALA A 91 -12.68 13.08 6.98
CA ALA A 91 -13.49 14.22 6.56
C ALA A 91 -14.35 14.79 7.70
N ALA A 92 -14.95 13.91 8.52
CA ALA A 92 -15.72 14.32 9.69
C ALA A 92 -14.84 15.08 10.70
N LEU A 93 -13.59 14.63 10.92
CA LEU A 93 -12.62 15.32 11.77
C LEU A 93 -12.37 16.76 11.30
N VAL A 94 -12.25 16.98 9.99
CA VAL A 94 -12.03 18.31 9.42
C VAL A 94 -13.17 19.25 9.79
N VAL A 95 -14.41 18.80 9.61
CA VAL A 95 -15.60 19.58 9.95
C VAL A 95 -15.68 19.83 11.45
N GLU A 96 -15.45 18.83 12.29
CA GLU A 96 -15.53 18.97 13.74
C GLU A 96 -14.48 19.96 14.27
N ILE A 97 -13.27 19.97 13.71
CA ILE A 97 -12.25 20.97 14.04
C ILE A 97 -12.69 22.36 13.58
N GLU A 98 -13.19 22.49 12.36
CA GLU A 98 -13.64 23.78 11.80
C GLU A 98 -14.88 24.34 12.52
N ARG A 99 -15.77 23.46 13.02
CA ARG A 99 -16.92 23.82 13.86
C ARG A 99 -16.48 24.41 15.21
N ILE A 100 -15.42 23.86 15.80
CA ILE A 100 -14.88 24.30 17.09
C ILE A 100 -14.02 25.56 16.93
N VAL A 101 -13.28 25.69 15.82
CA VAL A 101 -12.58 26.92 15.44
C VAL A 101 -13.61 27.91 14.91
N TRP A 102 -14.31 28.59 15.82
CA TRP A 102 -15.31 29.57 15.43
C TRP A 102 -14.69 30.70 14.58
N PRO A 103 -15.30 31.11 13.46
CA PRO A 103 -14.71 32.11 12.55
C PRO A 103 -14.39 33.46 13.22
N ASP A 104 -15.18 33.85 14.22
CA ASP A 104 -15.04 35.11 14.96
C ASP A 104 -14.13 35.01 16.19
N ASP A 105 -13.73 33.80 16.60
CA ASP A 105 -12.84 33.61 17.75
C ASP A 105 -11.38 33.51 17.31
N ARG A 106 -10.65 34.63 17.38
CA ARG A 106 -9.22 34.69 17.06
C ARG A 106 -8.31 34.10 18.14
N THR A 107 -8.88 33.74 19.29
CA THR A 107 -8.13 33.28 20.46
C THR A 107 -7.82 31.80 20.39
N HIS A 108 -8.62 31.02 19.66
CA HIS A 108 -8.52 29.58 19.60
C HIS A 108 -8.29 29.07 18.17
N GLY A 109 -7.13 28.44 17.94
CA GLY A 109 -6.78 27.85 16.66
C GLY A 109 -6.99 26.34 16.58
N VAL A 110 -6.66 25.75 15.44
CA VAL A 110 -6.77 24.30 15.15
C VAL A 110 -6.18 23.41 16.25
N LYS A 111 -5.04 23.79 16.84
CA LYS A 111 -4.42 23.01 17.92
C LYS A 111 -5.31 22.94 19.17
N TRP A 112 -5.98 24.04 19.50
CA TRP A 112 -6.91 24.07 20.63
C TRP A 112 -8.16 23.23 20.33
N ALA A 113 -8.72 23.33 19.13
CA ALA A 113 -9.86 22.49 18.72
C ALA A 113 -9.52 21.00 18.75
N ALA A 114 -8.35 20.61 18.24
CA ALA A 114 -7.84 19.25 18.33
C ALA A 114 -7.68 18.79 19.79
N MET A 115 -7.28 19.68 20.70
CA MET A 115 -7.15 19.37 22.12
C MET A 115 -8.52 19.11 22.78
N GLN A 116 -9.57 19.85 22.38
CA GLN A 116 -10.93 19.61 22.87
C GLN A 116 -11.44 18.26 22.36
N LEU A 117 -11.37 18.02 21.05
CA LEU A 117 -11.81 16.75 20.45
C LEU A 117 -11.07 15.53 21.01
N ALA A 118 -9.78 15.65 21.34
CA ALA A 118 -9.04 14.54 21.95
C ALA A 118 -9.59 14.12 23.34
N LYS A 119 -10.37 14.99 24.01
CA LYS A 119 -10.98 14.72 25.33
C LYS A 119 -12.41 14.22 25.22
N ASP A 120 -13.07 14.48 24.09
CA ASP A 120 -14.50 14.22 23.91
C ASP A 120 -14.74 12.92 23.11
N GLU A 121 -15.86 12.26 23.37
CA GLU A 121 -16.31 11.12 22.55
C GLU A 121 -16.90 11.63 21.23
N PRO A 122 -16.74 10.91 20.10
CA PRO A 122 -16.18 9.55 19.96
C PRO A 122 -14.64 9.50 19.78
N TRP A 123 -14.01 10.67 19.65
CA TRP A 123 -12.60 10.79 19.24
C TRP A 123 -11.63 10.31 20.32
N ARG A 124 -11.95 10.54 21.59
CA ARG A 124 -11.16 10.08 22.74
C ARG A 124 -10.92 8.58 22.70
N SER A 125 -11.96 7.77 22.49
CA SER A 125 -11.84 6.32 22.42
C SER A 125 -11.14 5.87 21.14
N PHE A 126 -11.47 6.50 20.01
CA PHE A 126 -10.87 6.18 18.72
C PHE A 126 -9.35 6.39 18.66
N ILE A 127 -8.82 7.41 19.32
CA ILE A 127 -7.38 7.71 19.30
C ILE A 127 -6.59 6.78 20.25
N LYS A 128 -7.20 6.31 21.34
CA LYS A 128 -6.56 5.37 22.28
C LYS A 128 -6.26 4.01 21.63
N GLU A 129 -7.07 3.59 20.67
CA GLU A 129 -6.87 2.36 19.92
C GLU A 129 -5.64 2.52 19.01
N ARG A 130 -4.51 1.89 19.33
CA ARG A 130 -3.25 2.10 18.59
C ARG A 130 -3.32 1.51 17.17
N GLU A 131 -3.00 2.33 16.17
CA GLU A 131 -2.54 1.85 14.85
C GLU A 131 -1.06 2.18 14.67
N SER A 132 -0.31 1.27 14.04
CA SER A 132 1.15 1.19 14.06
C SER A 132 1.90 2.41 13.49
N ASP A 133 1.25 3.29 12.72
CA ASP A 133 1.98 4.23 11.85
C ASP A 133 1.77 5.72 12.18
N TYR A 134 0.74 6.08 12.97
CA TYR A 134 0.46 7.48 13.39
C TYR A 134 0.60 7.67 14.91
N THR A 135 1.54 6.94 15.51
CA THR A 135 1.73 6.91 16.97
C THR A 135 2.59 8.09 17.44
N SER A 136 2.09 9.32 17.29
CA SER A 136 2.58 10.41 18.15
C SER A 136 2.09 10.13 19.58
N PRO A 137 2.92 10.29 20.64
CA PRO A 137 2.48 10.07 22.01
C PRO A 137 1.37 11.05 22.45
N ASP A 138 1.18 12.16 21.72
CA ASP A 138 0.15 13.17 21.98
C ASP A 138 -1.06 13.01 21.03
N PRO A 139 -2.24 12.62 21.55
CA PRO A 139 -3.52 12.55 20.80
C PRO A 139 -3.86 13.84 20.05
N THR A 140 -3.51 14.99 20.62
CA THR A 140 -3.77 16.31 20.02
C THR A 140 -3.02 16.48 18.71
N GLU A 141 -1.73 16.11 18.70
CA GLU A 141 -0.89 16.20 17.51
C GLU A 141 -1.30 15.20 16.43
N VAL A 142 -1.87 14.05 16.80
CA VAL A 142 -2.45 13.09 15.84
C VAL A 142 -3.61 13.74 15.08
N LEU A 143 -4.58 14.31 15.80
CA LEU A 143 -5.73 14.98 15.17
C LEU A 143 -5.30 16.20 14.35
N ARG A 144 -4.38 17.00 14.88
CA ARG A 144 -3.86 18.19 14.19
C ARG A 144 -3.18 17.84 12.87
N LYS A 145 -2.31 16.81 12.86
CA LYS A 145 -1.64 16.35 11.64
C LYS A 145 -2.66 15.83 10.62
N MET A 146 -3.57 14.96 11.08
CA MET A 146 -4.60 14.39 10.21
C MET A 146 -5.49 15.47 9.58
N TYR A 147 -5.83 16.52 10.32
CA TYR A 147 -6.52 17.69 9.80
C TYR A 147 -5.77 18.35 8.64
N TYR A 148 -4.49 18.71 8.84
CA TYR A 148 -3.72 19.39 7.81
C TYR A 148 -3.46 18.52 6.58
N ASP A 149 -3.28 17.21 6.79
CA ASP A 149 -3.09 16.25 5.72
C ASP A 149 -4.36 16.05 4.88
N PHE A 150 -5.55 16.20 5.48
CA PHE A 150 -6.82 15.84 4.84
C PHE A 150 -7.75 17.02 4.50
N ARG A 151 -7.56 18.21 5.07
CA ARG A 151 -8.48 19.36 4.91
C ARG A 151 -8.71 19.81 3.46
N ASN A 152 -7.79 19.49 2.55
CA ASN A 152 -7.87 19.83 1.13
C ASN A 152 -8.37 18.67 0.26
N ASP A 153 -8.71 17.51 0.85
CA ASP A 153 -9.24 16.37 0.13
C ASP A 153 -10.67 16.63 -0.36
N ARG A 154 -11.06 16.02 -1.49
CA ARG A 154 -12.43 16.13 -2.02
C ARG A 154 -13.49 15.69 -1.01
N TRP A 155 -13.20 14.69 -0.19
CA TRP A 155 -14.13 14.18 0.82
C TRP A 155 -14.32 15.17 1.96
N ALA A 156 -13.32 15.99 2.28
CA ALA A 156 -13.47 17.07 3.25
C ALA A 156 -14.50 18.10 2.76
N ASN A 157 -14.50 18.44 1.46
CA ASN A 157 -15.50 19.35 0.89
C ASN A 157 -16.91 18.77 0.92
N VAL A 158 -17.07 17.50 0.52
CA VAL A 158 -18.36 16.80 0.60
C VAL A 158 -18.90 16.81 2.02
N MET A 159 -18.03 16.57 3.00
CA MET A 159 -18.43 16.52 4.40
C MET A 159 -18.78 17.91 4.97
N ARG A 160 -18.09 18.97 4.55
CA ARG A 160 -18.46 20.36 4.88
C ARG A 160 -19.84 20.71 4.34
N ASP A 161 -20.15 20.32 3.10
CA ASP A 161 -21.46 20.57 2.50
C ASP A 161 -22.57 19.78 3.21
N ALA A 162 -22.29 18.53 3.58
CA ALA A 162 -23.19 17.72 4.40
C ALA A 162 -23.48 18.38 5.75
N PHE A 163 -22.46 18.90 6.43
CA PHE A 163 -22.64 19.63 7.68
C PHE A 163 -23.49 20.90 7.52
N LYS A 164 -23.23 21.72 6.49
CA LYS A 164 -24.04 22.91 6.20
C LYS A 164 -25.51 22.57 5.97
N LEU A 165 -25.80 21.43 5.32
CA LEU A 165 -27.17 20.96 5.14
C LEU A 165 -27.82 20.60 6.49
N HIS A 166 -27.10 19.90 7.37
CA HIS A 166 -27.59 19.60 8.72
C HIS A 166 -27.81 20.87 9.56
N GLU A 167 -26.89 21.84 9.47
CA GLU A 167 -27.01 23.14 10.13
C GLU A 167 -28.24 23.91 9.65
N HIS A 168 -28.43 24.01 8.33
CA HIS A 168 -29.59 24.66 7.72
C HIS A 168 -30.91 24.01 8.16
N ASN A 169 -30.94 22.69 8.29
CA ASN A 169 -32.14 21.94 8.66
C ASN A 169 -32.37 21.86 10.18
N GLY A 170 -31.48 22.44 11.01
CA GLY A 170 -31.55 22.32 12.47
C GLY A 170 -31.31 20.90 12.99
N GLU A 171 -30.65 20.04 12.20
CA GLU A 171 -30.42 18.62 12.50
C GLU A 171 -29.01 18.35 13.07
N ILE A 172 -28.45 19.26 13.85
CA ILE A 172 -27.11 19.08 14.48
C ILE A 172 -27.00 17.81 15.31
N PRO A 173 -28.01 17.37 16.11
CA PRO A 173 -27.92 16.10 16.83
C PRO A 173 -27.76 14.88 15.92
N LYS A 174 -28.35 14.93 14.72
CA LYS A 174 -28.23 13.87 13.71
C LYS A 174 -26.83 13.84 13.10
N TRP A 175 -26.24 15.02 12.88
CA TRP A 175 -24.83 15.13 12.49
C TRP A 175 -23.91 14.49 13.53
N GLU A 176 -24.07 14.82 14.82
CA GLU A 176 -23.25 14.25 15.89
C GLU A 176 -23.37 12.72 15.97
N SER A 177 -24.57 12.18 15.77
CA SER A 177 -24.79 10.74 15.68
C SER A 177 -24.10 10.10 14.47
N GLN A 178 -24.04 10.78 13.32
CA GLN A 178 -23.34 10.29 12.13
C GLN A 178 -21.82 10.31 12.33
N VAL A 179 -21.27 11.38 12.93
CA VAL A 179 -19.85 11.45 13.30
C VAL A 179 -19.49 10.29 14.23
N ALA A 180 -20.32 10.02 15.25
CA ALA A 180 -20.13 8.86 16.13
C ALA A 180 -20.12 7.53 15.37
N ASP A 181 -20.99 7.33 14.39
CA ASP A 181 -21.00 6.12 13.57
C ASP A 181 -19.76 6.00 12.67
N PHE A 182 -19.34 7.08 12.01
CA PHE A 182 -18.12 7.07 11.18
C PHE A 182 -16.85 6.74 11.97
N VAL A 183 -16.81 7.13 13.24
CA VAL A 183 -15.67 6.93 14.13
C VAL A 183 -15.71 5.55 14.79
N ASN A 184 -16.86 5.12 15.32
CA ASN A 184 -17.00 3.84 16.02
C ASN A 184 -17.14 2.65 15.07
N ASN A 185 -17.73 2.84 13.90
CA ASN A 185 -17.96 1.81 12.88
C ASN A 185 -17.32 2.19 11.53
N PRO A 186 -15.97 2.34 11.44
CA PRO A 186 -15.31 2.80 10.22
C PRO A 186 -15.50 1.84 9.02
N HIS A 187 -15.78 0.57 9.27
CA HIS A 187 -16.03 -0.45 8.26
C HIS A 187 -17.36 -1.17 8.55
N PRO A 188 -18.52 -0.55 8.27
CA PRO A 188 -19.80 -1.20 8.53
C PRO A 188 -19.86 -2.52 7.75
N LYS A 189 -20.16 -3.62 8.45
CA LYS A 189 -20.36 -4.91 7.80
C LYS A 189 -21.56 -4.77 6.87
N LYS A 190 -21.38 -5.06 5.58
CA LYS A 190 -22.52 -5.20 4.68
C LYS A 190 -23.38 -6.34 5.22
N VAL A 191 -24.58 -6.01 5.67
CA VAL A 191 -25.63 -7.01 5.89
C VAL A 191 -26.01 -7.48 4.48
N LEU A 192 -25.67 -8.73 4.16
CA LEU A 192 -26.12 -9.42 2.96
C LEU A 192 -27.50 -10.01 3.21
#